data_AF-A0A7X7D2R4-F1
#
_entry.id   AF-A0A7X7D2R4-F1
#
_cell.length_a   1.000
_cell.length_b   1.000
_cell.length_c   1.000
_cell.angle_alpha   90.00
_cell.angle_beta   90.00
_cell.angle_gamma   90.00
#
_symmetry.space_group_name_H-M   'P 1'
#
loop_
_entity.id
_entity.type
_entity.pdbx_description
1 polymer ?
#
loop_
_entity_poly.entity_id
_entity_poly.type
_entity_poly.pdbx_seq_one_letter_code
_entity_poly.pdbx_strand_id
1 'polypeptide(L)' 'PGLVIHSTEDSFSNAAKSREVADMLGARYEELDGLAHFWAVQDPAAGAALLQRFWAEVR' A
#
# COMPACT_ATOMS: atom_id res chain seq x y z
N PRO A 1 -12.19 -7.42 4.18
CA PRO A 1 -10.96 -6.72 4.62
C PRO A 1 -10.46 -5.82 3.49
N GLY A 2 -10.07 -4.58 3.79
CA GLY A 2 -9.56 -3.63 2.79
C GLY A 2 -8.08 -3.30 3.03
N LEU A 3 -7.39 -2.89 1.97
CA LEU A 3 -5.99 -2.48 2.01
C LEU A 3 -5.78 -1.30 1.07
N VAL A 4 -5.17 -0.23 1.58
CA VAL A 4 -4.69 0.91 0.80
C VAL A 4 -3.17 0.94 0.92
N ILE A 5 -2.47 0.95 -0.22
CA ILE A 5 -1.01 1.00 -0.28
C ILE A 5 -0.60 2.39 -0.76
N HIS A 6 0.32 3.02 -0.04
CA HIS A 6 0.99 4.26 -0.47
C HIS A 6 2.47 3.98 -0.69
N SER A 7 3.02 4.35 -1.85
CA SER A 7 4.45 4.26 -2.11
C SER A 7 5.08 5.62 -1.87
N THR A 8 6.11 5.71 -1.03
CA THR A 8 6.55 6.99 -0.43
C THR A 8 7.21 7.93 -1.44
N GLU A 9 7.73 7.40 -2.55
CA GLU A 9 8.33 8.16 -3.65
C GLU A 9 7.39 8.30 -4.86
N ASP A 10 6.10 8.00 -4.70
CA ASP A 10 5.10 8.20 -5.76
C ASP A 10 4.68 9.68 -5.83
N SER A 11 5.21 10.38 -6.83
CA SER A 11 4.87 11.78 -7.12
C SER A 11 3.41 12.03 -7.51
N PHE A 12 2.65 10.99 -7.84
CA PHE A 12 1.22 11.08 -8.14
C PHE A 12 0.33 10.75 -6.93
N SER A 13 0.91 10.19 -5.87
CA SER A 13 0.19 9.82 -4.66
C SER A 13 0.23 10.92 -3.61
N ASN A 14 -0.65 10.81 -2.62
CA ASN A 14 -0.68 11.71 -1.48
C ASN A 14 -0.94 10.89 -0.21
N ALA A 15 0.07 10.81 0.66
CA ALA A 15 0.00 10.01 1.88
C ALA A 15 -1.22 10.34 2.75
N ALA A 16 -1.53 11.64 2.93
CA ALA A 16 -2.66 12.07 3.75
C ALA A 16 -4.00 11.63 3.14
N LYS A 17 -4.17 11.75 1.83
CA LYS A 17 -5.38 11.29 1.14
C LYS A 17 -5.51 9.77 1.15
N SER A 18 -4.40 9.04 0.98
CA SER A 18 -4.39 7.58 1.08
C SER A 18 -4.79 7.10 2.48
N ARG A 19 -4.31 7.76 3.54
CA ARG A 19 -4.73 7.49 4.92
C ARG A 19 -6.21 7.79 5.14
N GLU A 20 -6.69 8.95 4.68
CA GLU A 20 -8.12 9.32 4.73
C GLU A 20 -9.02 8.29 4.04
N VAL A 21 -8.65 7.82 2.84
CA VAL A 21 -9.40 6.79 2.12
C VAL A 21 -9.36 5.46 2.86
N ALA A 22 -8.23 5.08 3.48
CA ALA A 22 -8.15 3.87 4.29
C ALA A 22 -9.13 3.93 5.47
N ASP A 23 -9.14 5.05 6.20
CA ASP A 23 -10.05 5.28 7.32
C ASP A 23 -11.52 5.24 6.88
N MET A 24 -11.86 5.92 5.78
CA MET A 24 -13.22 5.94 5.23
C MET A 24 -13.73 4.54 4.85
N LEU A 25 -12.86 3.68 4.36
CA LEU A 25 -13.20 2.32 3.91
C LEU A 25 -13.09 1.28 5.03
N GLY A 26 -12.62 1.66 6.22
CA GLY A 26 -12.25 0.69 7.26
C GLY A 26 -11.15 -0.28 6.77
N ALA A 27 -10.27 0.21 5.92
CA ALA A 27 -9.17 -0.54 5.31
C ALA A 27 -7.87 -0.32 6.08
N ARG A 28 -6.96 -1.30 6.01
CA ARG A 28 -5.60 -1.14 6.52
C ARG A 28 -4.82 -0.21 5.59
N TYR A 29 -4.01 0.68 6.15
CA TYR A 29 -3.07 1.51 5.41
C TYR A 29 -1.66 0.93 5.56
N GLU A 30 -0.95 0.75 4.45
CA GLU A 30 0.43 0.27 4.42
C GLU A 30 1.30 1.14 3.51
N GLU A 31 2.57 1.27 3.85
CA GLU A 31 3.56 2.00 3.05
C GLU A 31 4.55 1.06 2.38
N LEU A 32 4.91 1.39 1.14
CA LEU A 32 6.06 0.85 0.44
C LEU A 32 7.13 1.93 0.38
N ASP A 33 8.10 1.82 1.28
CA ASP A 33 9.17 2.80 1.40
C ASP A 33 10.12 2.76 0.19
N GLY A 34 10.45 3.94 -0.36
CA GLY A 34 11.39 4.09 -1.47
C GLY A 34 10.86 3.70 -2.86
N LEU A 35 9.59 3.29 -2.97
CA LEU A 35 8.99 2.91 -4.25
C LEU A 35 8.15 4.04 -4.84
N ALA A 36 8.11 4.11 -6.17
CA ALA A 36 7.34 5.09 -6.92
C ALA A 36 5.98 4.51 -7.38
N HIS A 37 5.27 5.25 -8.23
CA HIS A 37 3.94 4.90 -8.73
C HIS A 37 3.80 3.46 -9.25
N PHE A 38 4.84 3.00 -9.95
CA PHE A 38 4.89 1.66 -10.56
C PHE A 38 5.57 0.64 -9.64
N TRP A 39 5.38 0.73 -8.32
CA TRP A 39 5.97 -0.16 -7.31
C TRP A 39 5.87 -1.64 -7.66
N ALA A 40 4.74 -2.08 -8.24
CA ALA A 40 4.49 -3.48 -8.59
C ALA A 40 5.45 -4.01 -9.68
N VAL A 41 6.00 -3.11 -10.51
CA VAL A 41 6.99 -3.42 -11.54
C VAL A 41 8.41 -3.11 -11.06
N GLN A 42 8.58 -2.03 -10.27
CA GLN A 42 9.86 -1.60 -9.74
C GLN A 42 10.45 -2.62 -8.74
N ASP A 43 9.63 -3.10 -7.79
CA ASP A 43 9.98 -4.19 -6.88
C ASP A 43 8.77 -5.10 -6.64
N PRO A 44 8.58 -6.10 -7.52
CA PRO A 44 7.48 -7.06 -7.40
C PRO A 44 7.55 -7.88 -6.11
N ALA A 45 8.75 -8.10 -5.55
CA ALA A 45 8.94 -8.93 -4.36
C ALA A 45 8.44 -8.20 -3.11
N ALA A 46 8.78 -6.91 -2.96
CA ALA A 46 8.27 -6.08 -1.87
C ALA A 46 6.74 -5.98 -1.89
N GLY A 47 6.15 -5.72 -3.07
CA GLY A 47 4.71 -5.69 -3.25
C GLY A 47 4.04 -7.04 -2.92
N ALA A 48 4.57 -8.14 -3.43
CA ALA A 48 4.05 -9.48 -3.15
C ALA A 48 4.15 -9.83 -1.66
N ALA A 49 5.25 -9.49 -1.00
CA ALA A 49 5.43 -9.74 0.44
C ALA A 49 4.40 -8.99 1.28
N LEU A 50 4.13 -7.71 0.97
CA LEU A 50 3.09 -6.92 1.64
C LEU A 50 1.70 -7.55 1.47
N LEU A 51 1.35 -7.93 0.24
CA LEU A 51 0.06 -8.56 -0.07
C LEU A 51 -0.07 -9.93 0.62
N GLN A 52 0.98 -10.74 0.64
CA GLN A 52 0.96 -12.04 1.32
C GLN A 52 0.76 -11.89 2.83
N ARG A 53 1.43 -10.92 3.47
CA ARG A 53 1.21 -10.62 4.90
C ARG A 53 -0.24 -10.23 5.18
N PHE A 54 -0.80 -9.31 4.39
CA PHE A 54 -2.19 -8.92 4.51
C PHE A 54 -3.14 -10.12 4.48
N TRP A 55 -3.02 -10.97 3.47
CA TRP A 55 -3.90 -12.13 3.31
C TRP A 55 -3.70 -13.22 4.36
N ALA A 56 -2.51 -13.32 4.97
CA ALA A 56 -2.26 -14.24 6.07
C ALA A 56 -2.91 -13.78 7.38
N GLU A 57 -2.99 -12.47 7.63
CA GLU A 57 -3.57 -11.90 8.85
C GLU A 57 -5.11 -11.87 8.84
N VAL A 58 -5.72 -11.78 7.66
CA VAL A 58 -7.19 -11.70 7.50
C VAL A 58 -7.86 -13.06 7.28
N ARG A 59 -7.09 -14.15 7.36
CA ARG A 59 -7.55 -15.53 7.23
C ARG A 59 -7.94 -16.15 8.57
#